data_AF-A0A832TDG0-F1
#
_entry.id   AF-A0A832TDG0-F1
#
_cell.length_a   1.000
_cell.length_b   1.000
_cell.length_c   1.000
_cell.angle_alpha   90.00
_cell.angle_beta   90.00
_cell.angle_gamma   90.00
#
_symmetry.space_group_name_H-M   'P 1'
#
loop_
_entity.id
_entity.type
_entity.pdbx_description
1 polymer ?
#
loop_
_entity_poly.entity_id
_entity_poly.type
_entity_poly.pdbx_seq_one_letter_code
_entity_poly.pdbx_strand_id
1 'polypeptide(L)' 'MPPSWEKPKRSEEDVMEEKIRNIMLKRRITYQEASQLVKAGQKSIFEF' A
#
# COMPACT_ATOMS: atom_id res chain seq x y z
N MET A 1 -27.84 -6.80 -22.18
CA MET A 1 -26.41 -6.44 -22.09
C MET A 1 -25.94 -6.81 -20.69
N PRO A 2 -24.89 -7.64 -20.51
CA PRO A 2 -24.40 -7.94 -19.18
C PRO A 2 -23.68 -6.70 -18.61
N PRO A 3 -23.82 -6.43 -17.30
CA PRO A 3 -23.30 -5.22 -16.68
C PRO A 3 -21.78 -5.21 -16.80
N SER A 4 -21.21 -4.03 -17.08
CA SER A 4 -19.78 -3.79 -17.02
C SER A 4 -19.23 -4.41 -15.75
N TRP A 5 -18.32 -5.38 -15.88
CA TRP A 5 -17.39 -5.74 -14.82
C TRP A 5 -16.54 -4.50 -14.54
N GLU A 6 -17.08 -3.54 -13.81
CA GLU A 6 -16.28 -2.63 -13.00
C GLU A 6 -15.55 -3.53 -12.02
N LYS A 7 -14.34 -3.97 -12.41
CA LYS A 7 -13.38 -4.52 -11.49
C LYS A 7 -13.40 -3.59 -10.28
N PRO A 8 -13.62 -4.08 -9.05
CA PRO A 8 -13.66 -3.22 -7.88
C PRO A 8 -12.39 -2.36 -7.95
N LYS A 9 -12.59 -1.04 -8.04
CA LYS A 9 -11.54 -0.04 -7.95
C LYS A 9 -10.88 -0.26 -6.59
N ARG A 10 -9.93 -1.19 -6.51
CA ARG A 10 -9.08 -1.35 -5.36
C ARG A 10 -8.26 -0.08 -5.37
N SER A 11 -8.62 0.84 -4.49
CA SER A 11 -8.01 2.16 -4.49
C SER A 11 -6.53 1.97 -4.15
N GLU A 12 -5.65 2.78 -4.73
CA GLU A 12 -4.21 2.71 -4.40
C GLU A 12 -3.98 2.88 -2.88
N GLU A 13 -4.90 3.56 -2.21
CA GLU A 13 -5.02 3.63 -0.74
C GLU A 13 -5.22 2.27 -0.06
N ASP A 14 -6.14 1.43 -0.54
CA ASP A 14 -6.39 0.09 0.03
C ASP A 14 -5.13 -0.78 -0.07
N VAL A 15 -4.41 -0.68 -1.19
CA VAL A 15 -3.17 -1.41 -1.44
C VAL A 15 -2.05 -0.90 -0.52
N MET A 16 -2.00 0.41 -0.27
CA MET A 16 -1.05 0.98 0.69
C MET A 16 -1.35 0.55 2.13
N GLU A 17 -2.61 0.57 2.55
CA GLU A 17 -2.98 0.12 3.90
C GLU A 17 -2.66 -1.36 4.13
N GLU A 18 -2.92 -2.21 3.13
CA GLU A 18 -2.61 -3.64 3.20
C GLU A 18 -1.08 -3.87 3.31
N LYS A 19 -0.27 -3.09 2.59
CA LYS A 19 1.20 -3.13 2.71
C LYS A 19 1.68 -2.67 4.07
N ILE A 20 1.15 -1.56 4.59
CA ILE A 20 1.51 -1.04 5.92
C ILE A 20 1.15 -2.07 6.99
N ARG A 21 -0.05 -2.64 6.94
CA ARG A 21 -0.50 -3.67 7.90
C ARG A 21 0.40 -4.91 7.87
N ASN A 22 0.78 -5.39 6.68
CA ASN A 22 1.68 -6.53 6.55
C ASN A 22 3.08 -6.25 7.12
N ILE A 23 3.61 -5.04 6.92
CA ILE A 23 4.92 -4.66 7.46
C ILE A 23 4.86 -4.52 8.98
N MET A 24 3.80 -3.91 9.51
CA MET A 24 3.56 -3.83 10.96
C MET A 24 3.57 -5.23 11.58
N LEU A 25 2.82 -6.18 11.01
CA LEU A 25 2.75 -7.56 11.53
C LEU A 25 4.08 -8.31 11.41
N LYS A 26 4.78 -8.19 10.28
CA LYS A 26 6.06 -8.89 10.04
C LYS A 26 7.19 -8.38 10.91
N ARG A 27 7.27 -7.06 11.12
CA ARG A 27 8.38 -6.42 11.84
C ARG A 27 8.03 -6.04 13.28
N ARG A 28 6.77 -6.21 13.71
CA ARG A 28 6.24 -5.76 15.01
C ARG A 28 6.55 -4.28 15.29
N ILE A 29 6.42 -3.45 14.27
CA ILE A 29 6.68 -2.01 14.33
C ILE A 29 5.38 -1.21 14.31
N THR A 30 5.47 0.06 14.65
CA THR A 30 4.32 0.97 14.66
C THR A 30 3.84 1.30 13.25
N TYR A 31 2.59 1.79 13.16
CA TYR A 31 2.02 2.24 11.88
C TYR A 31 2.86 3.37 11.26
N GLN A 32 3.40 4.28 12.08
CA GLN A 32 4.26 5.36 11.60
C GLN A 32 5.53 4.82 10.95
N GLU A 33 6.24 3.89 11.59
CA GLU A 33 7.45 3.30 11.02
C GLU A 33 7.15 2.49 9.76
N ALA A 34 6.07 1.71 9.75
CA ALA A 34 5.65 0.96 8.56
C ALA A 34 5.24 1.89 7.41
N SER A 35 4.53 2.98 7.69
CA SER A 35 4.16 4.01 6.70
C SER A 35 5.39 4.70 6.13
N GLN A 36 6.39 5.02 6.96
CA GLN A 36 7.66 5.59 6.50
C GLN A 36 8.42 4.62 5.61
N LEU A 37 8.46 3.32 5.92
CA LEU A 37 9.09 2.31 5.07
C LEU A 37 8.40 2.16 3.72
N VAL A 38 7.07 2.19 3.68
CA VAL A 38 6.31 2.17 2.42
C VAL A 38 6.58 3.44 1.61
N LYS A 39 6.58 4.61 2.25
CA LYS A 39 6.89 5.90 1.59
C LYS A 39 8.35 5.98 1.13
N ALA A 40 9.30 5.45 1.89
CA ALA A 40 10.72 5.40 1.53
C ALA A 40 10.95 4.47 0.33
N GLY A 41 10.33 3.29 0.33
CA GLY A 41 10.36 2.37 -0.81
C GLY A 41 9.70 2.94 -2.07
N GLN A 42 8.70 3.81 -1.90
CA GLN A 42 8.05 4.51 -3.02
C GLN A 42 8.87 5.71 -3.53
N LYS A 43 9.58 6.43 -2.65
CA LYS A 43 10.49 7.54 -3.00
C LYS A 43 11.70 7.07 -3.80
N SER A 44 12.21 5.87 -3.52
CA SER A 44 13.37 5.29 -4.25
C SER A 44 13.11 5.07 -5.75
N ILE A 45 11.87 5.23 -6.23
CA ILE A 45 11.51 5.07 -7.65
C ILE A 45 11.64 6.39 -8.43
N PHE A 46 11.79 7.55 -7.75
CA PHE A 46 11.82 8.87 -8.38
C PHE A 46 13.20 9.56 -8.37
N GLU A 47 14.29 8.87 -7.99
CA GLU A 47 15.69 9.35 -8.14
C GLU A 47 16.38 8.74 -9.36
N PHE A 48 15.74 8.82 -10.53
CA PHE A 48 16.34 8.50 -11.83
C PHE A 48 16.20 9.68 -12.80
#